data_AF-A0A2S5A4F9-F1
#
_entry.id   AF-A0A2S5A4F9-F1
#
_cell.length_a   1.000
_cell.length_b   1.000
_cell.length_c   1.000
_cell.angle_alpha   90.00
_cell.angle_beta   90.00
_cell.angle_gamma   90.00
#
_symmetry.space_group_name_H-M   'P 1'
#
loop_
_entity.id
_entity.type
_entity.pdbx_description
1 polymer ?
#
loop_
_entity_poly.entity_id
_entity_poly.type
_entity_poly.pdbx_seq_one_letter_code
_entity_poly.pdbx_strand_id
1 'polypeptide(L)'
;MGLDIHIGTNNHEELYSAEYYDEKNGYFNKHSLSRTFCNFMCRQNVVGHEPELDQIGKITGVDILPIYELESYPEEEGLEFFIETAESEEERQRILGKAEEDKAKLQGNIDQVIKTITELIEKLNSIDNLPSLLLPTNYDSLNNQEYFADFKVDKGQGYIDNNFGQDLRNFNRFLEFAKERGTTTIWFNYG
;
A
#
# COMPACT_ATOMS: atom_id res chain seq x y z
N MET A 1 -20.62 -1.75 1.59
CA MET A 1 -19.44 -1.47 2.43
C MET A 1 -18.26 -1.98 1.66
N GLY A 2 -17.28 -1.13 1.36
CA GLY A 2 -16.08 -1.50 0.61
C GLY A 2 -14.90 -1.57 1.57
N LEU A 3 -13.87 -2.34 1.21
CA LEU A 3 -12.60 -2.38 1.94
C LEU A 3 -11.75 -1.18 1.50
N ASP A 4 -11.22 -0.46 2.48
CA ASP A 4 -10.30 0.64 2.31
C ASP A 4 -8.89 0.25 2.78
N ILE A 5 -7.88 0.96 2.27
CA ILE A 5 -6.49 0.80 2.70
C ILE A 5 -6.00 2.12 3.30
N HIS A 6 -5.39 2.01 4.46
CA HIS A 6 -4.81 3.11 5.22
C HIS A 6 -3.32 2.86 5.46
N ILE A 7 -2.56 3.93 5.68
CA ILE A 7 -1.13 3.83 5.95
C ILE A 7 -0.93 3.98 7.46
N GLY A 8 -0.56 2.89 8.12
CA GLY A 8 -0.16 2.89 9.53
C GLY A 8 1.24 3.47 9.68
N THR A 9 1.48 4.18 10.80
CA THR A 9 2.79 4.77 11.12
C THR A 9 3.12 4.59 12.59
N ASN A 10 4.42 4.53 12.92
CA ASN A 10 4.86 4.35 14.30
C ASN A 10 4.64 5.57 15.21
N ASN A 11 4.25 6.71 14.64
CA ASN A 11 3.90 7.98 15.30
C ASN A 11 2.52 8.48 14.82
N HIS A 12 1.56 7.55 14.76
CA HIS A 12 0.24 7.78 14.17
C HIS A 12 -0.48 8.99 14.79
N GLU A 13 -0.48 9.10 16.12
CA GLU A 13 -1.18 10.18 16.83
C GLU A 13 -0.62 11.57 16.50
N GLU A 14 0.71 11.68 16.33
CA GLU A 14 1.34 12.94 15.94
C GLU A 14 1.06 13.29 14.47
N LEU A 15 1.05 12.28 13.60
CA LEU A 15 0.94 12.45 12.16
C LEU A 15 -0.49 12.80 11.72
N TYR A 16 -1.48 12.10 12.28
CA TYR A 16 -2.90 12.25 11.97
C TYR A 16 -3.61 13.21 12.95
N SER A 17 -2.95 14.30 13.28
CA SER A 17 -3.51 15.36 14.13
C SER A 17 -4.59 16.17 13.41
N ALA A 18 -5.26 17.07 14.12
CA ALA A 18 -6.29 17.95 13.53
C ALA A 18 -5.79 18.78 12.32
N GLU A 19 -4.50 19.09 12.27
CA GLU A 19 -3.87 19.78 11.13
C GLU A 19 -3.91 18.94 9.85
N TYR A 20 -3.78 17.61 9.98
CA TYR A 20 -3.84 16.68 8.85
C TYR A 20 -5.19 16.72 8.14
N TYR A 21 -6.26 16.85 8.92
CA TYR A 21 -7.64 16.87 8.44
C TYR A 21 -8.18 18.28 8.16
N ASP A 22 -7.35 19.32 8.30
CA ASP A 22 -7.75 20.67 7.92
C ASP A 22 -7.95 20.76 6.39
N GLU A 23 -9.17 21.07 5.97
CA GLU A 23 -9.55 21.25 4.56
C GLU A 23 -8.65 22.27 3.84
N LYS A 24 -8.11 23.25 4.56
CA LYS A 24 -7.20 24.26 3.98
C LYS A 24 -5.90 23.64 3.46
N ASN A 25 -5.40 22.61 4.16
CA ASN A 25 -4.19 21.90 3.75
C ASN A 25 -4.52 20.85 2.68
N GLY A 26 -5.67 20.20 2.84
CA GLY A 26 -6.16 19.17 1.92
C GLY A 26 -5.24 17.95 1.86
N TYR A 27 -4.52 17.64 2.95
CA TYR A 27 -3.56 16.54 3.01
C TYR A 27 -4.24 15.20 2.74
N PHE A 28 -5.41 14.96 3.34
CA PHE A 28 -6.18 13.73 3.10
C PHE A 28 -6.32 13.40 1.61
N ASN A 29 -6.86 14.31 0.79
CA ASN A 29 -7.04 14.04 -0.65
C ASN A 29 -5.71 13.90 -1.42
N LYS A 30 -4.60 14.47 -0.90
CA LYS A 30 -3.28 14.40 -1.56
C LYS A 30 -2.47 13.18 -1.15
N HIS A 31 -2.86 12.53 -0.06
CA HIS A 31 -2.10 11.46 0.61
C HIS A 31 -2.86 10.13 0.65
N SER A 32 -4.18 10.15 0.48
CA SER A 32 -5.01 8.94 0.49
C SER A 32 -4.73 8.05 -0.72
N LEU A 33 -4.85 6.75 -0.49
CA LEU A 33 -4.86 5.73 -1.52
C LEU A 33 -6.31 5.39 -1.87
N SER A 34 -6.56 5.09 -3.13
CA SER A 34 -7.91 4.74 -3.57
C SER A 34 -8.34 3.34 -3.13
N ARG A 35 -9.66 3.12 -3.11
CA ARG A 35 -10.23 1.76 -3.02
C ARG A 35 -9.72 0.82 -4.11
N THR A 36 -9.44 1.35 -5.30
CA THR A 36 -8.87 0.56 -6.39
C THR A 36 -7.45 0.12 -6.05
N PHE A 37 -6.65 0.97 -5.37
CA PHE A 37 -5.35 0.56 -4.84
C PHE A 37 -5.47 -0.54 -3.78
N CYS A 38 -6.45 -0.45 -2.88
CA CYS A 38 -6.75 -1.52 -1.92
C CYS A 38 -7.03 -2.85 -2.64
N ASN A 39 -7.96 -2.84 -3.61
CA ASN A 39 -8.27 -4.02 -4.39
C ASN A 39 -7.06 -4.54 -5.19
N PHE A 40 -6.18 -3.63 -5.64
CA PHE A 40 -4.95 -3.96 -6.36
C PHE A 40 -3.96 -4.72 -5.47
N MET A 41 -3.77 -4.30 -4.21
CA MET A 41 -2.93 -5.04 -3.24
C MET A 41 -3.50 -6.42 -2.94
N CYS A 42 -4.83 -6.56 -2.87
CA CYS A 42 -5.48 -7.84 -2.63
C CYS A 42 -5.36 -8.84 -3.81
N ARG A 43 -4.92 -8.41 -5.01
CA ARG A 43 -4.89 -9.26 -6.21
C ARG A 43 -4.11 -10.54 -6.01
N GLN A 44 -3.01 -10.49 -5.28
CA GLN A 44 -2.15 -11.65 -4.99
C GLN A 44 -2.90 -12.86 -4.41
N ASN A 45 -4.02 -12.61 -3.73
CA ASN A 45 -4.81 -13.64 -3.05
C ASN A 45 -6.00 -14.15 -3.88
N VAL A 46 -6.34 -13.49 -5.00
CA VAL A 46 -7.60 -13.74 -5.73
C VAL A 46 -7.41 -14.05 -7.21
N VAL A 47 -6.24 -13.78 -7.79
CA VAL A 47 -5.95 -14.14 -9.18
C VAL A 47 -5.26 -15.50 -9.27
N GLY A 48 -5.61 -16.28 -10.30
CA GLY A 48 -4.96 -17.56 -10.60
C GLY A 48 -3.73 -17.43 -11.52
N HIS A 49 -3.32 -16.21 -11.85
CA HIS A 49 -2.14 -15.89 -12.67
C HIS A 49 -1.21 -14.96 -11.90
N GLU A 50 -0.11 -14.55 -12.51
CA GLU A 50 0.80 -13.57 -11.93
C GLU A 50 0.06 -12.25 -11.62
N PRO A 51 0.05 -11.77 -10.36
CA PRO A 51 -0.58 -10.51 -9.97
C PRO A 51 -0.03 -9.29 -10.71
N GLU A 52 -0.83 -8.24 -10.86
CA GLU A 52 -0.44 -7.04 -11.60
C GLU A 52 0.80 -6.34 -11.02
N LEU A 53 0.98 -6.32 -9.69
CA LEU A 53 2.16 -5.73 -9.05
C LEU A 53 3.45 -6.49 -9.42
N ASP A 54 3.43 -7.83 -9.42
CA ASP A 54 4.55 -8.67 -9.85
C ASP A 54 4.93 -8.41 -11.31
N GLN A 55 3.92 -8.34 -12.19
CA GLN A 55 4.13 -8.00 -13.59
C GLN A 55 4.76 -6.61 -13.75
N ILE A 56 4.30 -5.62 -12.99
CA ILE A 56 4.86 -4.27 -12.97
C ILE A 56 6.33 -4.28 -12.50
N GLY A 57 6.63 -5.05 -11.44
CA GLY A 57 8.01 -5.26 -10.97
C GLY A 57 8.91 -5.82 -12.08
N LYS A 58 8.45 -6.84 -12.81
CA LYS A 58 9.19 -7.42 -13.95
C LYS A 58 9.36 -6.44 -15.12
N ILE A 59 8.31 -5.69 -15.46
CA ILE A 59 8.34 -4.72 -16.57
C ILE A 59 9.31 -3.57 -16.27
N THR A 60 9.31 -3.08 -15.04
CA THR A 60 10.11 -1.93 -14.62
C THR A 60 11.53 -2.30 -14.16
N GLY A 61 11.72 -3.55 -13.74
CA GLY A 61 12.94 -4.02 -13.09
C GLY A 61 13.11 -3.51 -11.65
N VAL A 62 12.06 -2.95 -11.05
CA VAL A 62 12.07 -2.45 -9.67
C VAL A 62 11.71 -3.59 -8.72
N ASP A 63 12.42 -3.68 -7.60
CA ASP A 63 12.08 -4.59 -6.53
C ASP A 63 10.85 -4.08 -5.76
N ILE A 64 9.74 -4.79 -5.92
CA ILE A 64 8.44 -4.47 -5.33
C ILE A 64 8.22 -5.13 -3.96
N LEU A 65 9.15 -5.99 -3.50
CA LEU A 65 9.02 -6.69 -2.21
C LEU A 65 8.75 -5.71 -1.04
N PRO A 66 9.40 -4.53 -0.96
CA PRO A 66 9.12 -3.57 0.10
C PRO A 66 7.67 -3.07 0.16
N ILE A 67 6.89 -3.19 -0.93
CA ILE A 67 5.47 -2.82 -0.95
C ILE A 67 4.63 -3.97 -0.35
N TYR A 68 4.92 -5.22 -0.72
CA TYR A 68 4.24 -6.39 -0.15
C TYR A 68 4.51 -6.54 1.34
N GLU A 69 5.73 -6.24 1.79
CA GLU A 69 6.08 -6.30 3.21
C GLU A 69 5.20 -5.38 4.06
N LEU A 70 4.66 -4.28 3.51
CA LEU A 70 3.75 -3.40 4.25
C LEU A 70 2.46 -4.11 4.72
N GLU A 71 2.08 -5.22 4.10
CA GLU A 71 0.91 -6.01 4.50
C GLU A 71 1.22 -7.00 5.63
N SER A 72 2.48 -7.17 6.03
CA SER A 72 2.86 -8.14 7.05
C SER A 72 2.75 -7.60 8.48
N TYR A 73 2.45 -6.32 8.68
CA TYR A 73 2.36 -5.77 10.03
C TYR A 73 1.17 -6.40 10.77
N PRO A 74 1.38 -6.96 11.97
CA PRO A 74 0.31 -7.58 12.72
C PRO A 74 -0.61 -6.52 13.31
N GLU A 75 -1.84 -6.43 12.80
CA GLU A 75 -2.91 -5.63 13.41
C GLU A 75 -3.26 -6.18 14.79
N GLU A 76 -3.36 -5.30 15.80
CA GLU A 76 -3.53 -5.70 17.20
C GLU A 76 -4.82 -6.49 17.44
N GLU A 77 -5.95 -6.03 16.88
CA GLU A 77 -7.24 -6.72 17.00
C GLU A 77 -7.21 -8.14 16.39
N GLY A 78 -6.57 -8.28 15.22
CA GLY A 78 -6.39 -9.58 14.57
C GLY A 78 -5.48 -10.49 15.38
N LEU A 79 -4.38 -9.96 15.90
CA LEU A 79 -3.44 -10.70 16.73
C LEU A 79 -4.09 -11.20 18.04
N GLU A 80 -4.89 -10.37 18.70
CA GLU A 80 -5.65 -10.74 19.90
C GLU A 80 -6.58 -11.92 19.61
N PHE A 81 -7.35 -11.86 18.53
CA PHE A 81 -8.22 -12.96 18.12
C PHE A 81 -7.44 -14.27 17.88
N PHE A 82 -6.31 -14.23 17.18
CA PHE A 82 -5.49 -15.42 16.96
C PHE A 82 -4.89 -15.98 18.26
N ILE A 83 -4.51 -15.11 19.19
CA ILE A 83 -4.02 -15.53 20.51
C ILE A 83 -5.13 -16.18 21.34
N GLU A 84 -6.34 -15.61 21.34
CA GLU A 84 -7.48 -16.13 22.10
C GLU A 84 -7.97 -17.49 21.57
N THR A 85 -7.85 -17.71 20.26
CA THR A 85 -8.28 -18.93 19.58
C THR A 85 -7.20 -20.02 19.50
N ALA A 86 -5.99 -19.76 19.98
CA ALA A 86 -4.88 -20.73 19.96
C ALA A 86 -5.22 -22.00 20.76
N GLU A 87 -4.94 -23.18 20.18
CA GLU A 87 -5.30 -24.47 20.78
C GLU A 87 -4.29 -24.92 21.87
N SER A 88 -3.13 -24.26 21.93
CA SER A 88 -2.02 -24.59 22.84
C SER A 88 -1.16 -23.37 23.17
N GLU A 89 -0.38 -23.47 24.26
CA GLU A 89 0.60 -22.43 24.60
C GLU A 89 1.74 -22.38 23.57
N GLU A 90 2.15 -23.51 22.99
CA GLU A 90 3.13 -23.55 21.91
C GLU A 90 2.66 -22.79 20.67
N GLU A 91 1.37 -22.91 20.32
CA GLU A 91 0.77 -22.16 19.23
C GLU A 91 0.72 -20.65 19.52
N ARG A 92 0.32 -20.29 20.75
CA ARG A 92 0.32 -18.90 21.20
C ARG A 92 1.71 -18.27 21.12
N GLN A 93 2.75 -18.96 21.58
CA GLN A 93 4.13 -18.49 21.50
C GLN A 93 4.61 -18.33 20.05
N ARG A 94 4.21 -19.23 19.15
CA ARG A 94 4.51 -19.13 17.71
C ARG A 94 3.83 -17.93 17.05
N ILE A 95 2.57 -17.65 17.40
CA ILE A 95 1.84 -16.47 16.91
C ILE A 95 2.53 -15.19 17.36
N LEU A 96 2.88 -15.08 18.65
CA LEU A 96 3.60 -13.95 19.21
C LEU A 96 4.98 -13.76 18.57
N GLY A 97 5.76 -14.84 18.45
CA GLY A 97 7.08 -14.79 17.82
C GLY A 97 7.02 -14.33 16.37
N LYS A 98 6.05 -14.82 15.59
CA LYS A 98 5.84 -14.36 14.21
C LYS A 98 5.48 -12.86 14.16
N ALA A 99 4.58 -12.41 15.05
CA ALA A 99 4.20 -11.00 15.11
C ALA A 99 5.41 -10.09 15.44
N GLU A 100 6.28 -10.51 16.36
CA GLU A 100 7.52 -9.78 16.67
C GLU A 100 8.49 -9.77 15.49
N GLU A 101 8.67 -10.91 14.80
CA GLU A 101 9.51 -10.99 13.59
C GLU A 101 8.99 -10.07 12.49
N ASP A 102 7.69 -10.04 12.24
CA ASP A 102 7.09 -9.22 11.20
C ASP A 102 7.15 -7.72 11.54
N LYS A 103 6.97 -7.34 12.82
CA LYS A 103 7.24 -5.96 13.28
C LYS A 103 8.71 -5.58 13.09
N ALA A 104 9.64 -6.47 13.43
CA ALA A 104 11.07 -6.22 13.32
C ALA A 104 11.54 -6.04 11.87
N LYS A 105 10.96 -6.78 10.92
CA LYS A 105 11.25 -6.63 9.48
C LYS A 105 10.90 -5.24 8.96
N LEU A 106 9.81 -4.66 9.44
CA LEU A 106 9.34 -3.34 8.99
C LEU A 106 10.01 -2.17 9.71
N GLN A 107 10.75 -2.43 10.78
CA GLN A 107 11.39 -1.38 11.57
C GLN A 107 12.30 -0.49 10.70
N GLY A 108 11.98 0.79 10.60
CA GLY A 108 12.79 1.75 9.84
C GLY A 108 12.63 1.67 8.32
N ASN A 109 11.57 1.03 7.82
CA ASN A 109 11.39 0.76 6.38
C ASN A 109 11.08 2.00 5.51
N ILE A 110 10.74 3.15 6.08
CA ILE A 110 10.20 4.29 5.31
C ILE A 110 11.11 4.74 4.15
N ASP A 111 12.43 4.76 4.36
CA ASP A 111 13.40 5.18 3.34
C ASP A 111 13.45 4.20 2.16
N GLN A 112 13.37 2.91 2.46
CA GLN A 112 13.36 1.87 1.44
C GLN A 112 12.06 1.94 0.62
N VAL A 113 10.93 2.19 1.27
CA VAL A 113 9.63 2.32 0.58
C VAL A 113 9.61 3.58 -0.29
N ILE A 114 10.06 4.73 0.21
CA ILE A 114 10.18 5.98 -0.59
C ILE A 114 11.01 5.73 -1.86
N LYS A 115 12.16 5.06 -1.70
CA LYS A 115 13.02 4.71 -2.83
C LYS A 115 12.28 3.83 -3.83
N THR A 116 11.64 2.74 -3.38
CA THR A 116 10.90 1.82 -4.26
C THR A 116 9.76 2.54 -5.00
N ILE A 117 8.96 3.35 -4.32
CA ILE A 117 7.85 4.09 -4.93
C ILE A 117 8.37 5.14 -5.93
N THR A 118 9.43 5.86 -5.58
CA THR A 118 10.05 6.84 -6.49
C THR A 118 10.57 6.16 -7.76
N GLU A 119 11.30 5.05 -7.63
CA GLU A 119 11.81 4.28 -8.76
C GLU A 119 10.68 3.74 -9.65
N LEU A 120 9.58 3.24 -9.06
CA LEU A 120 8.39 2.83 -9.81
C LEU A 120 7.81 4.01 -10.61
N ILE A 121 7.61 5.16 -9.98
CA ILE A 121 7.07 6.36 -10.65
C ILE A 121 7.95 6.75 -11.84
N GLU A 122 9.28 6.79 -11.65
CA GLU A 122 10.23 7.14 -12.70
C GLU A 122 10.17 6.18 -13.88
N LYS A 123 10.19 4.86 -13.62
CA LYS A 123 10.15 3.84 -14.67
C LYS A 123 8.82 3.84 -15.41
N LEU A 124 7.71 3.89 -14.68
CA LEU A 124 6.36 3.88 -15.25
C LEU A 124 6.04 5.15 -16.05
N ASN A 125 6.64 6.29 -15.70
CA ASN A 125 6.53 7.52 -16.50
C ASN A 125 7.10 7.37 -17.94
N SER A 126 7.98 6.40 -18.17
CA SER A 126 8.52 6.12 -19.51
C SER A 126 7.67 5.15 -20.34
N ILE A 127 6.59 4.60 -19.75
CA ILE A 127 5.72 3.61 -20.38
C ILE A 127 4.40 4.29 -20.77
N ASP A 128 4.15 4.39 -22.07
CA ASP A 128 2.96 5.09 -22.58
C ASP A 128 1.68 4.25 -22.48
N ASN A 129 1.76 2.92 -22.50
CA ASN A 129 0.59 2.03 -22.48
C ASN A 129 0.80 0.81 -21.57
N LEU A 130 0.87 1.04 -20.26
CA LEU A 130 0.98 -0.02 -19.26
C LEU A 130 -0.14 -1.08 -19.36
N PRO A 131 -1.44 -0.73 -19.55
CA PRO A 131 -2.51 -1.72 -19.61
C PRO A 131 -2.30 -2.80 -20.69
N SER A 132 -1.70 -2.44 -21.82
CA SER A 132 -1.43 -3.39 -22.91
C SER A 132 -0.30 -4.38 -22.62
N LEU A 133 0.54 -4.09 -21.62
CA LEU A 133 1.65 -4.94 -21.21
C LEU A 133 1.25 -5.92 -20.11
N LEU A 134 0.14 -5.67 -19.42
CA LEU A 134 -0.37 -6.54 -18.38
C LEU A 134 -1.16 -7.70 -18.98
N LEU A 135 -1.06 -8.86 -18.34
CA LEU A 135 -1.83 -10.03 -18.70
C LEU A 135 -3.32 -9.74 -18.53
N PRO A 136 -4.15 -10.15 -19.50
CA PRO A 136 -5.59 -10.07 -19.35
C PRO A 136 -6.05 -10.98 -18.22
N THR A 137 -6.94 -10.46 -17.37
CA THR A 137 -7.59 -11.20 -16.28
C THR A 137 -9.03 -11.52 -16.64
N ASN A 138 -9.51 -12.71 -16.27
CA ASN A 138 -10.92 -13.07 -16.38
C ASN A 138 -11.77 -12.48 -15.23
N TYR A 139 -11.10 -11.92 -14.22
CA TYR A 139 -11.69 -11.25 -13.07
C TYR A 139 -11.08 -9.85 -12.98
N ASP A 140 -11.73 -8.85 -13.58
CA ASP A 140 -11.24 -7.47 -13.63
C ASP A 140 -11.98 -6.58 -12.63
N SER A 141 -11.63 -6.74 -11.35
CA SER A 141 -12.18 -5.93 -10.26
C SER A 141 -11.59 -4.51 -10.20
N LEU A 142 -10.55 -4.23 -10.99
CA LEU A 142 -9.83 -2.95 -11.00
C LEU A 142 -10.22 -2.07 -12.19
N ASN A 143 -10.85 -2.66 -13.22
CA ASN A 143 -10.92 -2.08 -14.55
C ASN A 143 -9.52 -1.74 -15.05
N ASN A 144 -8.69 -2.77 -15.27
CA ASN A 144 -7.25 -2.65 -15.58
C ASN A 144 -6.97 -1.66 -16.73
N GLN A 145 -7.85 -1.61 -17.74
CA GLN A 145 -7.72 -0.68 -18.87
C GLN A 145 -7.83 0.79 -18.44
N GLU A 146 -8.62 1.10 -17.42
CA GLU A 146 -8.81 2.46 -16.91
C GLU A 146 -7.83 2.78 -15.80
N TYR A 147 -7.66 1.88 -14.82
CA TYR A 147 -6.84 2.11 -13.64
C TYR A 147 -5.35 2.26 -13.97
N PHE A 148 -4.83 1.49 -14.92
CA PHE A 148 -3.42 1.57 -15.32
C PHE A 148 -3.17 2.54 -16.47
N ALA A 149 -4.20 3.21 -17.00
CA ALA A 149 -4.06 4.17 -18.10
C ALA A 149 -3.73 5.59 -17.63
N ASP A 150 -3.17 6.37 -18.55
CA ASP A 150 -2.84 7.79 -18.39
C ASP A 150 -2.02 8.07 -17.12
N PHE A 151 -0.98 7.25 -16.89
CA PHE A 151 -0.18 7.26 -15.65
C PHE A 151 0.26 8.67 -15.20
N LYS A 152 0.53 9.57 -16.14
CA LYS A 152 1.01 10.95 -15.90
C LYS A 152 -0.07 11.93 -15.45
N VAL A 153 -1.35 11.55 -15.51
CA VAL A 153 -2.50 12.42 -15.23
C VAL A 153 -3.19 11.96 -13.95
N ASP A 154 -3.45 12.90 -13.04
CA ASP A 154 -4.30 12.66 -11.87
C ASP A 154 -5.77 12.70 -12.31
N LYS A 155 -6.50 11.59 -12.16
CA LYS A 155 -7.88 11.41 -12.65
C LYS A 155 -8.95 11.48 -11.56
N GLY A 156 -8.62 10.99 -10.38
CA GLY A 156 -9.53 10.84 -9.25
C GLY A 156 -9.55 12.05 -8.32
N GLN A 157 -10.36 11.93 -7.27
CA GLN A 157 -10.50 12.92 -6.21
C GLN A 157 -9.61 12.62 -5.00
N GLY A 158 -8.50 11.89 -5.20
CA GLY A 158 -7.51 11.61 -4.17
C GLY A 158 -7.78 10.34 -3.36
N TYR A 159 -9.04 10.04 -3.08
CA TYR A 159 -9.47 8.80 -2.40
C TYR A 159 -10.43 7.95 -3.26
N ILE A 160 -11.07 8.57 -4.26
CA ILE A 160 -12.06 7.94 -5.15
C ILE A 160 -11.57 8.07 -6.59
N ASP A 161 -11.67 6.97 -7.34
CA ASP A 161 -11.40 6.88 -8.78
C ASP A 161 -10.01 7.36 -9.20
N ASN A 162 -9.01 7.22 -8.31
CA ASN A 162 -7.62 7.44 -8.71
C ASN A 162 -7.23 6.39 -9.75
N ASN A 163 -6.36 6.77 -10.67
CA ASN A 163 -5.57 5.80 -11.42
C ASN A 163 -4.31 5.43 -10.63
N PHE A 164 -3.62 4.39 -11.08
CA PHE A 164 -2.42 3.88 -10.42
C PHE A 164 -1.32 4.95 -10.28
N GLY A 165 -1.17 5.81 -11.28
CA GLY A 165 -0.20 6.91 -11.23
C GLY A 165 -0.49 7.91 -10.12
N GLN A 166 -1.75 8.28 -9.93
CA GLN A 166 -2.15 9.17 -8.85
C GLN A 166 -1.98 8.50 -7.49
N ASP A 167 -2.31 7.22 -7.35
CA ASP A 167 -2.10 6.48 -6.10
C ASP A 167 -0.62 6.45 -5.71
N LEU A 168 0.30 6.15 -6.65
CA LEU A 168 1.74 6.17 -6.35
C LEU A 168 2.23 7.58 -5.97
N ARG A 169 1.75 8.62 -6.66
CA ARG A 169 2.10 10.01 -6.31
C ARG A 169 1.54 10.44 -4.96
N ASN A 170 0.31 10.04 -4.65
CA ASN A 170 -0.30 10.26 -3.34
C ASN A 170 0.50 9.55 -2.26
N PHE A 171 0.84 8.29 -2.50
CA PHE A 171 1.64 7.51 -1.57
C PHE A 171 2.99 8.18 -1.33
N ASN A 172 3.71 8.55 -2.38
CA ASN A 172 5.00 9.21 -2.25
C ASN A 172 4.91 10.54 -1.48
N ARG A 173 3.88 11.36 -1.75
CA ARG A 173 3.63 12.60 -1.00
C ARG A 173 3.41 12.32 0.49
N PHE A 174 2.62 11.30 0.82
CA PHE A 174 2.41 10.89 2.21
C PHE A 174 3.72 10.45 2.87
N LEU A 175 4.51 9.61 2.21
CA LEU A 175 5.76 9.09 2.75
C LEU A 175 6.75 10.20 3.09
N GLU A 176 6.94 11.16 2.18
CA GLU A 176 7.79 12.33 2.43
C GLU A 176 7.24 13.19 3.58
N PHE A 177 5.94 13.45 3.58
CA PHE A 177 5.27 14.19 4.66
C PHE A 177 5.44 13.54 6.03
N ALA A 178 5.34 12.20 6.09
CA ALA A 178 5.49 11.39 7.29
C ALA A 178 6.94 11.39 7.79
N LYS A 179 7.89 11.18 6.87
CA LYS A 179 9.32 11.22 7.15
C LYS A 179 9.76 12.58 7.72
N GLU A 180 9.30 13.68 7.13
CA GLU A 180 9.57 15.04 7.63
C GLU A 180 9.07 15.27 9.07
N ARG A 181 8.10 14.46 9.52
CA ARG A 181 7.51 14.50 10.86
C ARG A 181 8.03 13.41 11.79
N GLY A 182 9.11 12.74 11.41
CA GLY A 182 9.80 11.76 12.25
C GLY A 182 9.24 10.35 12.19
N THR A 183 8.33 10.04 11.26
CA THR A 183 7.94 8.64 10.99
C THR A 183 9.15 7.87 10.50
N THR A 184 9.37 6.67 11.05
CA THR A 184 10.45 5.76 10.63
C THR A 184 9.92 4.46 10.07
N THR A 185 8.75 4.02 10.51
CA THR A 185 8.15 2.73 10.15
C THR A 185 6.74 2.96 9.66
N ILE A 186 6.39 2.31 8.55
CA ILE A 186 5.07 2.34 7.93
C ILE A 186 4.57 0.95 7.57
N TRP A 187 3.25 0.79 7.47
CA TRP A 187 2.58 -0.44 7.05
C TRP A 187 1.19 -0.15 6.48
N PHE A 188 0.52 -1.14 5.91
CA PHE A 188 -0.87 -1.03 5.48
C PHE A 188 -1.81 -1.57 6.55
N ASN A 189 -2.91 -0.85 6.77
CA ASN A 189 -4.06 -1.28 7.56
C ASN A 189 -5.30 -1.32 6.65
N TYR A 190 -6.22 -2.27 6.90
CA TYR A 190 -7.42 -2.44 6.09
C TYR A 190 -8.68 -2.21 6.92
N GLY A 191 -9.68 -1.49 6.40
CA GLY A 191 -10.88 -1.08 7.17
C GLY A 191 -12.11 -0.71 6.36
#